data_AF-A0A1R1YTD5-F1
#
_entry.id   AF-A0A1R1YTD5-F1
#
_cell.length_a   1.000
_cell.length_b   1.000
_cell.length_c   1.000
_cell.angle_alpha   90.00
_cell.angle_beta   90.00
_cell.angle_gamma   90.00
#
_symmetry.space_group_name_H-M   'P 1'
#
loop_
_entity.id
_entity.type
_entity.pdbx_description
1 polymer ?
#
loop_
_entity_poly.entity_id
_entity_poly.type
_entity_poly.pdbx_seq_one_letter_code
_entity_poly.pdbx_strand_id
1 'polypeptide(L)'
;MHSEYVLETKTDAEAGAGWSRVGPLGWDKKLDRHLRNDLGSFRKYNFYKLRDLLRVIRNKKHHYQDLDIDLQDSLGPVPEGFCKYFESRFPNLLLHCYYFVLENDSIRNDSLFSQYFSVPS
;
A
#
# COMPACT_ATOMS: atom_id res chain seq x y z
N MET A 1 -19.10 4.83 21.33
CA MET A 1 -17.92 3.97 21.16
C MET A 1 -17.02 4.66 20.13
N HIS A 2 -16.04 5.42 20.62
CA HIS A 2 -15.17 6.29 19.82
C HIS A 2 -14.27 5.44 18.91
N SER A 3 -14.38 5.59 17.60
CA SER A 3 -13.49 4.96 16.62
C SER A 3 -12.29 5.87 16.38
N GLU A 4 -11.16 5.55 17.00
CA GLU A 4 -9.88 6.25 16.82
C GLU A 4 -9.23 5.91 15.46
N TYR A 5 -9.86 6.35 14.37
CA TYR A 5 -9.25 6.38 13.03
C TYR A 5 -9.30 7.79 12.43
N VAL A 6 -8.98 8.79 13.26
CA VAL A 6 -8.60 10.11 12.77
C VAL A 6 -7.09 10.09 12.56
N LEU A 7 -6.66 10.12 11.29
CA LEU A 7 -5.31 10.57 10.97
C LEU A 7 -5.30 12.06 11.32
N GLU A 8 -4.81 12.40 12.51
CA GLU A 8 -4.75 13.77 13.00
C GLU A 8 -4.06 14.67 11.96
N THR A 9 -4.83 15.56 11.33
CA THR A 9 -4.32 16.76 10.68
C THR A 9 -3.90 17.73 11.78
N LYS A 10 -2.69 17.56 12.31
CA LYS A 10 -2.09 18.56 13.19
C LYS A 10 -1.48 19.68 12.35
N THR A 11 -2.19 20.79 12.39
CA THR A 11 -1.81 22.19 12.28
C THR A 11 -0.33 22.48 11.96
N ASP A 12 -0.10 23.01 10.76
CA ASP A 12 0.81 24.08 10.38
C ASP A 12 2.20 24.14 11.05
N ALA A 13 3.08 23.20 10.70
CA ALA A 13 4.54 23.43 10.70
C ALA A 13 5.35 22.37 9.91
N GLU A 14 4.79 21.18 9.61
CA GLU A 14 5.53 20.07 8.99
C GLU A 14 4.81 19.49 7.75
N ALA A 15 4.39 20.36 6.83
CA ALA A 15 3.56 20.02 5.67
C ALA A 15 4.23 19.12 4.59
N GLY A 16 5.34 18.43 4.89
CA GLY A 16 6.11 17.63 3.92
C GLY A 16 6.13 16.11 4.15
N ALA A 17 5.55 15.58 5.24
CA ALA A 17 5.81 14.18 5.63
C ALA A 17 4.61 13.36 6.13
N GLY A 18 3.44 13.98 6.35
CA GLY A 18 2.28 13.32 6.96
C GLY A 18 1.62 12.24 6.09
N TRP A 19 1.47 12.51 4.79
CA TRP A 19 0.77 11.64 3.84
C TRP A 19 1.48 10.31 3.56
N SER A 20 2.77 10.20 3.90
CA SER A 20 3.52 8.96 3.66
C SER A 20 3.35 7.92 4.76
N ARG A 21 2.77 8.27 5.91
CA ARG A 21 2.71 7.37 7.08
C ARG A 21 1.52 6.43 7.03
N VAL A 22 1.78 5.12 7.01
CA VAL A 22 0.71 4.10 7.06
C VAL A 22 0.55 3.59 8.50
N GLY A 23 -0.38 4.21 9.23
CA GLY A 23 -0.74 3.83 10.59
C GLY A 23 0.34 4.11 11.66
N PRO A 24 -0.05 4.18 12.94
CA PRO A 24 0.86 4.58 14.02
C PRO A 24 1.89 3.51 14.40
N LEU A 25 1.59 2.24 14.14
CA LEU A 25 2.39 1.09 14.61
C LEU A 25 3.24 0.42 13.52
N GLY A 26 3.18 0.91 12.27
CA GLY A 26 3.77 0.28 11.09
C GLY A 26 2.81 -0.66 10.35
N TRP A 27 2.89 -0.70 9.01
CA TRP A 27 1.99 -1.50 8.17
C TRP A 27 2.28 -3.00 8.19
N ASP A 28 3.49 -3.41 8.58
CA ASP A 28 3.91 -4.82 8.65
C ASP A 28 3.10 -5.64 9.66
N LYS A 29 2.59 -5.00 10.71
CA LYS A 29 1.78 -5.67 11.75
C LYS A 29 0.39 -6.07 11.26
N LYS A 30 -0.08 -5.50 10.14
CA LYS A 30 -1.34 -5.90 9.50
C LYS A 30 -1.16 -7.09 8.54
N LEU A 31 0.09 -7.41 8.20
CA LEU A 31 0.40 -8.56 7.36
C LEU A 31 0.36 -9.84 8.19
N ASP A 32 0.07 -10.94 7.52
CA ASP A 32 0.16 -12.25 8.13
C ASP A 32 1.63 -12.63 8.42
N ARG A 33 1.80 -13.67 9.23
CA ARG A 33 3.13 -14.11 9.67
C ARG A 33 4.00 -14.58 8.51
N HIS A 34 3.44 -15.27 7.51
CA HIS A 34 4.22 -15.80 6.39
C HIS A 34 4.83 -14.66 5.57
N LEU A 35 4.00 -13.67 5.18
CA LEU A 35 4.49 -12.53 4.43
C LEU A 35 5.47 -11.70 5.27
N ARG A 36 5.18 -11.45 6.54
CA ARG A 36 6.07 -10.66 7.42
C ARG A 36 7.46 -11.29 7.56
N ASN A 37 7.54 -12.61 7.70
CA ASN A 37 8.81 -13.33 7.81
C ASN A 37 9.62 -13.23 6.52
N ASP A 38 8.96 -13.42 5.37
CA ASP A 38 9.59 -13.30 4.06
C ASP A 38 10.21 -11.91 3.84
N LEU A 39 9.52 -10.84 4.26
CA LEU A 39 10.03 -9.46 4.08
C LEU A 39 11.33 -9.19 4.84
N GLY A 40 11.57 -9.91 5.94
CA GLY A 40 12.80 -9.80 6.74
C GLY A 40 14.05 -10.32 6.05
N SER A 41 13.89 -11.21 5.06
CA SER A 41 15.00 -11.96 4.46
C SER A 41 15.73 -11.21 3.34
N PHE A 42 15.03 -10.38 2.56
CA PHE A 42 15.57 -9.91 1.27
C PHE A 42 15.88 -8.41 1.21
N ARG A 43 15.13 -7.52 1.87
CA ARG A 43 15.34 -6.05 1.80
C ARG A 43 14.88 -5.31 3.05
N LYS A 44 15.59 -4.22 3.38
CA LYS A 44 15.15 -3.25 4.39
C LYS A 44 13.99 -2.40 3.83
N TYR A 45 12.76 -2.76 4.17
CA TYR A 45 11.57 -1.94 3.94
C TYR A 45 11.33 -1.01 5.13
N ASN A 46 10.92 0.23 4.88
CA ASN A 46 10.44 1.11 5.92
C ASN A 46 8.94 0.87 6.14
N PHE A 47 8.61 0.21 7.25
CA PHE A 47 7.23 -0.16 7.63
C PHE A 47 6.33 1.02 7.98
N TYR A 48 6.84 2.25 7.96
CA TYR A 48 6.04 3.45 8.14
C TYR A 48 5.76 4.15 6.82
N LYS A 49 6.43 3.82 5.72
CA LYS A 49 6.27 4.52 4.43
C LYS A 49 5.34 3.76 3.48
N LEU A 50 4.32 4.45 2.95
CA LEU A 50 3.39 3.93 1.96
C LEU A 50 4.09 3.43 0.70
N ARG A 51 5.06 4.18 0.19
CA ARG A 51 5.86 3.78 -0.98
C ARG A 51 6.49 2.39 -0.80
N ASP A 52 6.96 2.08 0.40
CA ASP A 52 7.60 0.80 0.68
C ASP A 52 6.57 -0.33 0.78
N LEU A 53 5.34 -0.06 1.24
CA LEU A 53 4.21 -0.99 1.14
C LEU A 53 3.87 -1.29 -0.34
N LEU A 54 3.70 -0.26 -1.18
CA LEU A 54 3.45 -0.45 -2.61
C LEU A 54 4.57 -1.23 -3.30
N ARG A 55 5.81 -1.00 -2.89
CA ARG A 55 6.98 -1.74 -3.39
C ARG A 55 6.90 -3.22 -3.02
N VAL A 56 6.45 -3.56 -1.81
CA VAL A 56 6.22 -4.94 -1.40
C VAL A 56 5.13 -5.58 -2.26
N ILE A 57 3.98 -4.93 -2.41
CA ILE A 57 2.86 -5.44 -3.20
C ILE A 57 3.32 -5.75 -4.64
N ARG A 58 4.01 -4.78 -5.27
CA ARG A 58 4.57 -4.96 -6.62
C ARG A 58 5.55 -6.13 -6.68
N ASN A 59 6.49 -6.20 -5.73
CA ASN A 59 7.51 -7.26 -5.71
C ASN A 59 6.90 -8.65 -5.53
N LYS A 60 5.93 -8.78 -4.63
CA LYS A 60 5.26 -10.06 -4.35
C LYS A 60 4.39 -10.52 -5.50
N LYS A 61 3.72 -9.58 -6.18
CA LYS A 61 2.98 -9.88 -7.41
C LYS A 61 3.92 -10.35 -8.52
N HIS A 62 5.07 -9.68 -8.71
CA HIS A 62 6.03 -10.02 -9.76
C HIS A 62 6.69 -11.39 -9.54
N HIS A 63 7.03 -11.71 -8.30
CA HIS A 63 7.68 -12.98 -7.93
C HIS A 63 6.71 -14.02 -7.36
N TYR A 64 5.40 -13.90 -7.65
CA TYR A 64 4.39 -14.75 -7.03
C TYR A 64 4.67 -16.25 -7.23
N GLN A 65 5.12 -16.63 -8.43
CA GLN A 65 5.43 -18.03 -8.76
C GLN A 65 6.69 -18.56 -8.05
N ASP A 66 7.57 -17.67 -7.59
CA ASP A 66 8.82 -18.01 -6.88
C ASP A 66 8.61 -18.08 -5.35
N LEU A 67 7.39 -17.83 -4.86
CA LEU A 67 7.08 -17.85 -3.42
C LEU A 67 6.87 -19.27 -2.92
N ASP A 68 7.18 -19.51 -1.64
CA ASP A 68 6.83 -20.75 -0.95
C ASP A 68 5.31 -21.01 -1.01
N ILE A 69 4.92 -22.28 -1.08
CA ILE A 69 3.51 -22.69 -1.23
C ILE A 69 2.63 -22.14 -0.10
N ASP A 70 3.12 -22.15 1.14
CA ASP A 70 2.39 -21.62 2.30
C ASP A 70 2.13 -20.11 2.17
N LEU A 71 3.06 -19.38 1.55
CA LEU A 71 2.91 -17.94 1.31
C LEU A 71 1.95 -17.67 0.14
N GLN A 72 1.98 -18.50 -0.90
CA GLN A 72 1.01 -18.43 -1.99
C GLN A 72 -0.41 -18.68 -1.47
N ASP A 73 -0.60 -19.70 -0.63
CA ASP A 73 -1.89 -20.04 -0.03
C ASP A 73 -2.42 -18.91 0.87
N SER A 74 -1.53 -18.29 1.65
CA SER A 74 -1.89 -17.14 2.50
C SER A 74 -2.30 -15.90 1.68
N LEU A 75 -1.58 -15.61 0.59
CA LEU A 75 -1.86 -14.47 -0.30
C LEU A 75 -3.08 -14.70 -1.19
N GLY A 76 -3.37 -15.97 -1.53
CA GLY A 76 -4.38 -16.36 -2.48
C GLY A 76 -3.96 -16.17 -3.95
N PRO A 77 -4.69 -16.81 -4.88
CA PRO A 77 -4.33 -16.81 -6.29
C PRO A 77 -4.36 -15.42 -6.91
N VAL A 78 -3.46 -15.17 -7.87
CA VAL A 78 -3.45 -13.95 -8.68
C VAL A 78 -4.49 -14.07 -9.82
N PRO A 79 -5.28 -13.02 -10.13
CA PRO A 79 -5.25 -11.69 -9.53
C PRO A 79 -6.16 -11.50 -8.32
N GLU A 80 -7.35 -12.13 -8.27
CA GLU A 80 -8.38 -11.71 -7.31
C GLU A 80 -8.06 -12.03 -5.86
N GLY A 81 -7.48 -13.21 -5.56
CA GLY A 81 -7.11 -13.60 -4.20
C GLY A 81 -6.06 -12.67 -3.62
N PHE A 82 -5.00 -12.42 -4.42
CA PHE A 82 -3.92 -11.50 -4.07
C PHE A 82 -4.44 -10.08 -3.80
N CYS A 83 -5.31 -9.54 -4.66
CA CYS A 83 -5.90 -8.21 -4.44
C CYS A 83 -6.74 -8.16 -3.16
N LYS A 84 -7.62 -9.16 -2.94
CA LYS A 84 -8.46 -9.25 -1.73
C LYS A 84 -7.64 -9.31 -0.45
N TYR A 85 -6.49 -9.99 -0.46
CA TYR A 85 -5.60 -10.05 0.69
C TYR A 85 -5.16 -8.64 1.14
N PHE A 86 -4.73 -7.79 0.21
CA PHE A 86 -4.27 -6.43 0.53
C PHE A 86 -5.42 -5.47 0.82
N GLU A 87 -6.53 -5.56 0.07
CA GLU A 87 -7.72 -4.73 0.29
C GLU A 87 -8.33 -4.96 1.69
N SER A 88 -8.43 -6.22 2.13
CA SER A 88 -8.95 -6.54 3.47
C SER A 88 -8.11 -5.96 4.62
N ARG A 89 -6.79 -5.82 4.43
CA ARG A 89 -5.86 -5.29 5.44
C ARG A 89 -5.66 -3.77 5.34
N PHE A 90 -5.79 -3.24 4.14
CA PHE A 90 -5.60 -1.82 3.82
C PHE A 90 -6.78 -1.29 2.98
N PRO A 91 -7.99 -1.20 3.54
CA PRO A 91 -9.20 -0.84 2.78
C PRO A 91 -9.12 0.53 2.11
N ASN A 92 -8.37 1.47 2.71
CA ASN A 92 -8.21 2.82 2.17
C ASN A 92 -6.94 3.00 1.33
N LEU A 93 -6.20 1.93 1.02
CA LEU A 93 -4.93 2.01 0.28
C LEU A 93 -5.14 2.63 -1.11
N LEU A 94 -6.11 2.11 -1.85
CA LEU A 94 -6.40 2.57 -3.21
C LEU A 94 -6.84 4.04 -3.20
N LEU A 95 -7.75 4.40 -2.29
CA LEU A 95 -8.25 5.76 -2.16
C LEU A 95 -7.13 6.74 -1.81
N HIS A 96 -6.22 6.35 -0.92
CA HIS A 96 -5.07 7.16 -0.56
C HIS A 96 -4.09 7.33 -1.73
N CYS A 97 -3.84 6.28 -2.51
CA CYS A 97 -3.06 6.38 -3.75
C CYS A 97 -3.73 7.27 -4.79
N TYR A 98 -5.06 7.18 -4.90
CA TYR A 98 -5.84 8.00 -5.81
C TYR A 98 -5.74 9.49 -5.46
N TYR A 99 -5.99 9.87 -4.21
CA TYR A 99 -5.84 11.26 -3.77
C TYR A 99 -4.41 11.76 -3.88
N PHE A 100 -3.42 10.92 -3.57
CA PHE A 100 -2.02 11.29 -3.77
C PHE A 100 -1.73 11.69 -5.22
N VAL A 101 -2.20 10.92 -6.20
CA VAL A 101 -2.01 11.31 -7.61
C VAL A 101 -2.86 12.53 -7.97
N LEU A 102 -4.10 12.61 -7.49
CA LEU A 102 -5.01 13.73 -7.76
C LEU A 102 -4.45 15.08 -7.29
N GLU A 103 -3.78 15.11 -6.13
CA GLU A 103 -3.18 16.30 -5.52
C GLU A 103 -1.79 16.65 -6.09
N ASN A 104 -1.20 15.79 -6.93
CA ASN A 104 0.12 15.98 -7.50
C ASN A 104 0.03 16.15 -9.03
N ASP A 105 -0.11 17.40 -9.49
CA ASP A 105 -0.33 17.73 -10.91
C ASP A 105 0.72 17.16 -11.86
N SER A 106 1.99 17.10 -11.46
CA SER A 106 3.06 16.54 -12.28
C SER A 106 2.88 15.04 -12.55
N ILE A 107 2.34 14.30 -11.59
CA ILE A 107 2.09 12.85 -11.69
C ILE A 107 0.74 12.61 -12.37
N ARG A 108 -0.28 13.41 -12.04
CA ARG A 108 -1.61 13.31 -12.64
C ARG A 108 -1.59 13.45 -14.16
N ASN A 109 -0.77 14.35 -14.68
CA ASN A 109 -0.62 14.59 -16.11
C ASN A 109 0.40 13.66 -16.78
N ASP A 110 1.02 12.74 -16.03
CA ASP A 110 1.90 11.72 -16.61
C ASP A 110 1.08 10.74 -17.46
N SER A 111 1.61 10.39 -18.63
CA SER A 111 1.02 9.41 -19.55
C SER A 111 0.69 8.05 -18.90
N LEU A 112 1.40 7.65 -17.86
CA LEU A 112 1.16 6.42 -17.12
C LEU A 112 -0.15 6.46 -16.31
N PHE A 113 -0.48 7.63 -15.76
CA PHE A 113 -1.64 7.81 -14.88
C PHE A 113 -2.86 8.38 -15.60
N SER A 114 -2.68 9.02 -16.76
CA SER A 114 -3.77 9.66 -17.49
C SER A 114 -4.99 8.75 -17.71
N GLN A 115 -4.78 7.46 -17.99
CA GLN A 115 -5.85 6.46 -18.18
C GLN A 115 -6.75 6.22 -16.95
N TYR A 116 -6.27 6.51 -15.74
CA TYR A 116 -7.02 6.30 -14.49
C TYR A 116 -7.75 7.57 -14.01
N PHE A 117 -7.42 8.72 -14.59
CA PHE A 117 -7.95 10.04 -14.19
C PHE A 117 -8.65 10.78 -15.32
N SER A 118 -8.60 10.27 -16.55
CA SER A 118 -9.40 10.77 -17.65
C SER A 118 -10.86 10.32 -17.48
N VAL A 119 -11.79 11.24 -17.75
CA VAL A 119 -13.20 10.89 -17.90
C VAL A 119 -13.35 10.26 -19.29
N PRO A 120 -13.90 9.03 -19.41
CA PRO A 120 -14.21 8.47 -20.73
C PRO A 120 -15.16 9.43 -21.45
N SER A 121 -14.77 9.81 -22.67
CA SER A 121 -15.58 10.67 -23.56
C SER A 121 -16.77 9.92 -24.12
#